data_AF-A0A9P1BQF3-F1
#
_entry.id   AF-A0A9P1BQF3-F1
#
_cell.length_a   1.000
_cell.length_b   1.000
_cell.length_c   1.000
_cell.angle_alpha   90.00
_cell.angle_beta   90.00
_cell.angle_gamma   90.00
#
_symmetry.space_group_name_H-M   'P 1'
#
loop_
_entity.id
_entity.type
_entity.pdbx_description
1 polymer ?
#
loop_
_entity_poly.entity_id
_entity_poly.type
_entity_poly.pdbx_seq_one_letter_code
_entity_poly.pdbx_strand_id
1 'polypeptide(L)' 'VAYVMRQKIPFGIAQIGKAFRNEITPRQFLFRSREFEQMEIEYFIDPEADFKAIQEDWIMEMWNFLKATK' A
#
# COMPACT_ATOMS: atom_id res chain seq x y z
N VAL A 1 6.34 22.57 9.70
CA VAL A 1 5.56 21.86 10.75
C VAL A 1 4.27 21.40 10.10
N ALA A 2 4.14 20.10 9.84
CA ALA A 2 2.95 19.55 9.19
C ALA A 2 1.73 19.83 10.08
N TYR A 3 0.70 20.46 9.50
CA TYR A 3 -0.59 20.63 10.17
C TYR A 3 -1.07 19.23 10.54
N VAL A 4 -1.28 18.97 11.83
CA VAL A 4 -1.81 17.69 12.31
C VAL A 4 -3.13 17.46 11.61
N MET A 5 -3.13 16.60 10.58
CA MET A 5 -4.32 16.23 9.86
C MET A 5 -5.22 15.48 10.83
N ARG A 6 -6.28 16.13 11.31
CA ARG A 6 -7.25 15.50 12.22
C ARG A 6 -8.22 14.65 11.40
N GLN A 7 -7.69 13.63 10.72
CA GLN A 7 -8.49 12.72 9.93
C GLN A 7 -9.36 11.88 10.86
N LYS A 8 -10.62 11.69 10.46
CA LYS A 8 -11.52 10.73 11.10
C LYS A 8 -11.45 9.42 10.32
N ILE A 9 -11.61 8.33 11.05
CA ILE A 9 -11.74 7.00 10.45
C ILE A 9 -13.04 6.92 9.62
N PRO A 10 -13.04 6.21 8.47
CA PRO A 10 -11.88 5.56 7.85
C PRO A 10 -11.05 6.54 7.02
N PHE A 11 -9.72 6.39 7.04
CA PHE A 11 -8.81 7.20 6.22
C PHE A 11 -7.54 6.43 5.85
N GLY A 12 -6.89 6.83 4.75
CA GLY A 12 -5.63 6.24 4.31
C GLY A 12 -4.47 7.23 4.29
N ILE A 13 -3.27 6.73 4.52
CA ILE A 13 -2.02 7.44 4.23
C ILE A 13 -1.29 6.65 3.16
N ALA A 14 -0.86 7.34 2.10
CA ALA A 14 -0.11 6.73 1.01
C ALA A 14 1.28 7.34 0.91
N GLN A 15 2.28 6.54 0.59
CA GLN A 15 3.64 6.98 0.35
C GLN A 15 4.29 6.20 -0.79
N ILE A 16 5.09 6.89 -1.59
CA ILE A 16 6.01 6.27 -2.55
C ILE A 16 7.44 6.54 -2.08
N GLY A 17 8.28 5.51 -2.02
CA GLY A 17 9.66 5.69 -1.57
C GLY A 17 10.57 4.50 -1.83
N LYS A 18 11.86 4.71 -1.54
CA LYS A 18 12.88 3.66 -1.64
C LYS A 18 12.74 2.65 -0.51
N ALA A 19 12.73 1.38 -0.88
CA ALA A 19 12.78 0.25 0.03
C ALA A 19 14.09 -0.51 -0.15
N PHE A 20 14.70 -0.90 0.96
CA PHE A 20 15.91 -1.71 0.98
C PHE A 20 15.62 -3.04 1.67
N ARG A 21 15.94 -4.15 1.00
CA ARG A 21 15.75 -5.51 1.54
C ARG A 21 17.06 -6.26 1.52
N ASN A 22 17.38 -6.95 2.62
CA ASN A 22 18.59 -7.76 2.75
C ASN A 22 18.42 -9.13 2.05
N GLU A 23 18.21 -9.12 0.75
CA GLU A 23 18.05 -10.35 -0.03
C GLU A 23 19.39 -11.07 -0.19
N ILE A 24 19.47 -12.29 0.36
CA ILE A 24 20.67 -13.14 0.30
C ILE A 24 20.92 -13.62 -1.12
N THR A 25 19.87 -14.04 -1.85
CA THR A 25 19.97 -14.52 -3.23
C THR A 25 19.11 -13.68 -4.17
N PRO A 26 19.62 -12.54 -4.67
CA PRO A 26 18.91 -11.78 -5.68
C PRO A 26 18.75 -12.64 -6.94
N ARG A 27 17.53 -12.69 -7.49
CA ARG A 27 17.20 -13.47 -8.70
C ARG A 27 16.27 -12.64 -9.57
N GLN A 28 16.34 -12.83 -10.88
CA GLN A 28 15.39 -12.23 -11.83
C GLN A 28 15.30 -10.69 -11.70
N PHE A 29 16.45 -10.00 -11.55
CA PHE A 29 16.64 -8.54 -11.55
C PHE A 29 15.51 -7.73 -10.89
N LEU A 30 14.44 -7.42 -11.63
CA LEU A 30 13.29 -6.65 -11.16
C LEU A 30 12.47 -7.35 -10.06
N PHE A 31 12.36 -8.68 -10.09
CA PHE A 31 11.47 -9.40 -9.17
C PHE A 31 12.04 -9.55 -7.76
N ARG A 32 13.38 -9.48 -7.62
CA ARG A 32 14.05 -9.70 -6.35
C ARG A 32 15.38 -8.95 -6.31
N SER A 33 15.30 -7.67 -5.94
CA SER A 33 16.42 -6.76 -5.77
C SER A 33 16.61 -6.36 -4.29
N ARG A 34 17.77 -5.75 -3.99
CA ARG A 34 18.07 -5.19 -2.67
C ARG A 34 17.61 -3.74 -2.50
N GLU A 35 17.39 -3.04 -3.61
CA GLU A 35 16.92 -1.66 -3.67
C GLU A 35 15.85 -1.55 -4.77
N PHE A 36 14.73 -0.91 -4.45
CA PHE A 36 13.64 -0.63 -5.37
C PHE A 36 12.71 0.45 -4.78
N GLU A 37 11.81 0.99 -5.59
CA GLU A 37 10.76 1.90 -5.12
C GLU A 37 9.46 1.11 -4.88
N GLN A 38 8.76 1.46 -3.81
CA GLN A 38 7.47 0.87 -3.46
C GLN A 38 6.44 1.98 -3.27
N MET A 39 5.21 1.68 -3.66
CA MET A 39 4.03 2.45 -3.31
C MET A 39 3.30 1.68 -2.21
N GLU A 40 3.08 2.34 -1.07
CA GLU A 40 2.43 1.75 0.09
C GLU A 40 1.23 2.60 0.50
N ILE A 41 0.16 1.94 0.94
CA ILE A 41 -1.04 2.56 1.48
C ILE A 41 -1.32 1.88 2.81
N GLU A 42 -1.41 2.67 3.87
CA GLU A 42 -1.92 2.25 5.17
C GLU A 42 -3.32 2.81 5.34
N TYR A 43 -4.33 1.94 5.42
CA TYR A 43 -5.73 2.33 5.59
C TYR A 43 -6.21 2.04 7.01
N PHE A 44 -6.57 3.09 7.73
CA PHE A 44 -7.02 3.06 9.12
C PHE A 44 -8.54 2.96 9.14
N ILE A 45 -9.04 1.90 9.78
CA ILE A 45 -10.47 1.62 9.94
C ILE A 45 -10.83 1.48 11.42
N ASP A 46 -12.13 1.50 11.72
CA ASP A 46 -12.61 1.27 13.08
C ASP A 46 -12.37 -0.20 13.45
N PRO A 47 -11.89 -0.53 14.67
CA PRO A 47 -11.70 -1.91 15.10
C PRO A 47 -12.97 -2.78 15.05
N GLU A 48 -14.15 -2.16 15.13
CA GLU A 48 -15.45 -2.83 15.06
C GLU A 48 -15.99 -2.94 13.63
N ALA A 49 -15.32 -2.32 12.64
CA ALA A 49 -15.73 -2.41 11.25
C ALA A 49 -15.48 -3.81 10.66
N ASP A 50 -16.26 -4.16 9.63
CA ASP A 50 -16.06 -5.40 8.88
C ASP A 50 -14.79 -5.32 8.03
N PHE A 51 -13.67 -5.75 8.62
CA PHE A 51 -12.38 -5.78 7.97
C PHE A 51 -12.40 -6.59 6.66
N LYS A 52 -13.17 -7.68 6.60
CA LYS A 52 -13.18 -8.57 5.44
C LYS A 52 -13.85 -7.88 4.25
N ALA A 53 -15.01 -7.26 4.47
CA ALA A 53 -15.70 -6.51 3.43
C ALA A 53 -14.83 -5.35 2.90
N ILE A 54 -14.21 -4.59 3.81
CA ILE A 54 -13.32 -3.47 3.44
C ILE A 54 -12.09 -3.97 2.68
N GLN A 55 -11.49 -5.09 3.08
CA GLN A 55 -10.35 -5.69 2.38
C GLN A 55 -10.73 -6.14 0.97
N GLU A 56 -11.90 -6.75 0.80
CA GLU A 56 -12.42 -7.17 -0.51
C GLU A 56 -12.63 -5.97 -1.44
N ASP A 57 -13.19 -4.87 -0.91
CA ASP A 57 -13.33 -3.60 -1.64
C ASP A 57 -11.97 -3.06 -2.10
N TRP A 58 -10.97 -3.01 -1.22
CA TRP A 58 -9.61 -2.59 -1.57
C TRP A 58 -8.98 -3.46 -2.67
N ILE A 59 -9.16 -4.78 -2.61
CA ILE A 59 -8.65 -5.69 -3.65
C ILE A 59 -9.30 -5.38 -4.99
N MET A 60 -10.62 -5.14 -5.01
CA MET A 60 -11.35 -4.78 -6.22
C MET A 60 -10.89 -3.43 -6.78
N GLU A 61 -10.66 -2.44 -5.93
CA GLU A 61 -10.14 -1.13 -6.33
C GLU A 61 -8.74 -1.25 -6.96
N MET A 62 -7.83 -1.99 -6.33
CA MET A 62 -6.48 -2.23 -6.89
C MET A 62 -6.55 -2.99 -8.22
N TRP A 63 -7.46 -3.96 -8.33
CA TRP A 63 -7.70 -4.66 -9.59
C TRP A 63 -8.20 -3.72 -10.69
N ASN A 64 -9.10 -2.80 -10.36
CA ASN A 64 -9.59 -1.80 -11.29
C ASN A 64 -8.50 -0.81 -11.69
N PHE A 65 -7.67 -0.36 -10.76
CA PHE A 65 -6.49 0.47 -11.04
C PHE A 65 -5.54 -0.21 -12.04
N LEU A 66 -5.23 -1.49 -11.83
CA LEU A 66 -4.38 -2.27 -12.74
C LEU A 66 -4.99 -2.38 -14.15
N LYS A 67 -6.30 -2.60 -14.26
CA LYS A 67 -6.99 -2.69 -15.56
C LYS A 67 -7.10 -1.34 -16.27
N ALA A 68 -7.28 -0.25 -15.54
CA ALA A 68 -7.41 1.09 -16.10
C ALA A 68 -6.11 1.62 -16.74
N THR A 69 -4.98 1.01 -16.41
CA THR A 69 -3.64 1.38 -16.91
C THR A 69 -3.28 0.64 -18.22
N LYS A 70 -4.20 -0.17 -18.77
CA LYS A 70 -4.10 -0.75 -20.12
C LYS A 70 -4.88 0.07 -21.13
#